data_AF-A0A969GCM5-F1
#
_entry.id   AF-A0A969GCM5-F1
#
_cell.length_a   1.000
_cell.length_b   1.000
_cell.length_c   1.000
_cell.angle_alpha   90.00
_cell.angle_beta   90.00
_cell.angle_gamma   90.00
#
_symmetry.space_group_name_H-M   'P 1'
#
loop_
_entity.id
_entity.type
_entity.pdbx_description
1 polymer ?
#
loop_
_entity_poly.entity_id
_entity_poly.type
_entity_poly.pdbx_seq_one_letter_code
_entity_poly.pdbx_strand_id
1 'polypeptide(L)' 'MTQQLDEMKSALGALTDKQARFRNGPEEWSIKEIISHLTDGERVFSYRMLRISRNDKTPLPGFEQNDYVKEAGADELP' A
#
# COMPACT_ATOMS: atom_id res chain seq x y z
N MET A 1 13.14 -7.13 12.21
CA MET A 1 11.89 -6.57 11.65
C MET A 1 11.97 -5.07 11.34
N THR A 2 13.03 -4.33 11.70
CA THR A 2 13.10 -2.88 11.43
C THR A 2 13.77 -2.52 10.10
N GLN A 3 14.60 -3.41 9.56
CA GLN A 3 15.40 -3.15 8.35
C GLN A 3 14.59 -2.59 7.18
N GLN A 4 13.46 -3.23 6.82
CA GLN A 4 12.61 -2.76 5.71
C GLN A 4 12.04 -1.36 5.96
N LEU A 5 11.64 -1.06 7.20
CA LEU A 5 11.11 0.25 7.57
C LEU A 5 12.20 1.33 7.45
N ASP A 6 13.41 1.01 7.88
CA ASP A 6 14.55 1.92 7.82
C ASP A 6 14.97 2.18 6.37
N GLU A 7 14.98 1.15 5.52
CA GLU A 7 15.23 1.26 4.08
C GLU A 7 14.17 2.13 3.38
N MET A 8 12.88 1.91 3.68
CA MET A 8 11.79 2.71 3.12
C MET A 8 11.89 4.18 3.54
N LYS A 9 12.17 4.46 4.82
CA LYS A 9 12.40 5.83 5.31
C LYS A 9 13.61 6.48 4.65
N SER A 10 14.70 5.74 4.47
CA SER A 10 15.90 6.25 3.81
C SER A 10 15.65 6.57 2.33
N ALA A 11 14.87 5.76 1.64
CA ALA A 11 14.59 5.94 0.21
C ALA A 11 13.58 7.06 -0.06
N LEU A 12 12.57 7.22 0.81
CA LEU A 12 11.38 8.03 0.51
C LEU A 12 11.22 9.25 1.43
N GLY A 13 11.86 9.24 2.60
CA GLY A 13 11.64 10.25 3.65
C GLY A 13 12.12 11.66 3.31
N ALA A 14 12.93 11.83 2.26
CA ALA A 14 13.41 13.12 1.78
C ALA A 14 12.59 13.68 0.59
N LEU A 15 11.60 12.93 0.10
CA LEU A 15 10.77 13.39 -1.01
C LEU A 15 9.90 14.57 -0.57
N THR A 16 9.85 15.60 -1.41
CA THR A 16 8.81 16.63 -1.30
C THR A 16 7.46 16.05 -1.70
N ASP A 17 6.35 16.63 -1.23
CA ASP A 17 5.01 16.20 -1.62
C ASP A 17 4.83 16.19 -3.16
N LYS A 18 5.38 17.21 -3.84
CA LYS A 18 5.38 17.26 -5.32
C LYS A 18 6.08 16.06 -5.95
N GLN A 19 7.22 15.62 -5.40
CA GLN A 19 7.92 14.44 -5.89
C GLN A 19 7.17 13.16 -5.54
N ALA A 20 6.55 13.10 -4.37
CA ALA A 20 5.75 11.94 -3.94
C ALA A 20 4.50 11.75 -4.82
N ARG A 21 3.95 12.83 -5.38
CA ARG A 21 2.85 12.80 -6.36
C ARG A 21 3.30 12.51 -7.81
N PHE A 22 4.58 12.24 -8.05
CA PHE A 22 5.08 11.94 -9.39
C PHE A 22 4.51 10.61 -9.91
N ARG A 23 4.12 10.61 -11.19
CA ARG A 23 3.61 9.45 -11.94
C ARG A 23 4.38 9.34 -13.26
N ASN A 24 4.70 8.12 -13.67
CA ASN A 24 5.36 7.86 -14.96
C ASN A 24 4.40 8.10 -16.16
N GLY A 25 3.09 7.89 -15.94
CA GLY A 25 2.04 8.13 -16.92
C GLY A 25 0.69 8.48 -16.28
N PRO A 26 -0.30 8.96 -17.05
CA PRO A 26 -1.61 9.38 -16.53
C PRO A 26 -2.37 8.29 -15.77
N GLU A 27 -2.22 7.04 -16.21
CA GLU A 27 -2.90 5.86 -15.66
C GLU A 27 -2.04 5.10 -14.63
N GLU A 28 -0.83 5.58 -14.34
CA GLU A 28 0.07 4.96 -13.38
C GLU A 28 -0.06 5.60 -12.00
N TRP A 29 0.17 4.79 -10.96
CA TRP A 29 0.09 5.26 -9.58
C TRP A 29 1.25 6.20 -9.23
N SER A 30 0.96 7.17 -8.38
CA SER A 30 1.98 7.99 -7.75
C SER A 30 2.78 7.18 -6.74
N ILE A 31 3.91 7.74 -6.29
CA ILE A 31 4.69 7.13 -5.20
C ILE A 31 3.83 7.04 -3.91
N LYS A 32 2.99 8.03 -3.62
CA LYS A 32 2.08 8.01 -2.46
C LYS A 32 1.03 6.89 -2.59
N GLU A 33 0.44 6.75 -3.78
CA GLU A 33 -0.55 5.70 -4.06
C GLU A 33 0.07 4.30 -3.93
N ILE A 34 1.31 4.10 -4.41
CA ILE A 34 2.05 2.84 -4.24
C ILE A 34 2.28 2.52 -2.75
N ILE A 35 2.74 3.49 -1.95
CA ILE A 35 2.98 3.27 -0.51
C ILE A 35 1.67 2.96 0.22
N SER A 36 0.59 3.68 -0.11
CA SER A 36 -0.73 3.40 0.45
C SER A 36 -1.19 1.99 0.10
N HIS A 37 -1.06 1.57 -1.16
CA HIS A 37 -1.41 0.23 -1.62
C HIS A 37 -0.63 -0.86 -0.88
N LEU A 38 0.67 -0.69 -0.68
CA LEU A 38 1.49 -1.63 0.09
C LEU A 38 0.97 -1.76 1.53
N THR A 39 0.63 -0.63 2.15
CA THR A 39 0.10 -0.61 3.53
C THR A 39 -1.26 -1.31 3.62
N ASP A 40 -2.14 -1.13 2.64
CA ASP A 40 -3.42 -1.83 2.58
C ASP A 40 -3.24 -3.33 2.31
N GLY A 41 -2.29 -3.69 1.45
CA GLY A 41 -1.83 -5.04 1.23
C GLY A 41 -1.40 -5.71 2.53
N GLU A 42 -0.54 -5.08 3.32
CA GLU A 42 -0.10 -5.59 4.62
C GLU A 42 -1.29 -5.89 5.55
N ARG A 43 -2.31 -5.04 5.60
CA ARG A 43 -3.52 -5.27 6.40
C ARG A 43 -4.32 -6.48 5.90
N VAL A 44 -4.55 -6.54 4.59
CA VAL A 44 -5.28 -7.66 3.96
C VAL A 44 -4.55 -8.98 4.17
N PHE A 45 -3.23 -9.02 3.92
CA PHE A 45 -2.44 -10.23 4.08
C PHE A 45 -2.25 -10.62 5.55
N SER A 46 -2.14 -9.66 6.47
CA SER A 46 -2.11 -9.95 7.92
C SER A 46 -3.39 -10.62 8.38
N TYR A 47 -4.55 -10.11 7.93
CA TYR A 47 -5.83 -10.73 8.24
C TYR A 47 -5.94 -12.14 7.64
N ARG A 48 -5.54 -12.32 6.37
CA ARG A 48 -5.51 -13.64 5.72
C ARG A 48 -4.59 -14.60 6.47
N MET A 49 -3.42 -14.15 6.89
CA MET A 49 -2.48 -14.96 7.68
C MET A 49 -3.10 -15.41 9.00
N LEU A 50 -3.81 -14.52 9.69
CA LEU A 50 -4.55 -14.88 10.90
C LEU A 50 -5.59 -15.97 10.62
N ARG A 51 -6.42 -15.82 9.57
CA ARG A 51 -7.45 -16.81 9.18
C ARG A 51 -6.81 -18.17 8.89
N ILE A 52 -5.74 -18.19 8.11
CA ILE A 52 -4.97 -19.40 7.78
C ILE A 52 -4.43 -20.06 9.06
N SER A 53 -3.84 -19.28 9.98
CA SER A 53 -3.28 -19.79 11.24
C SER A 53 -4.32 -20.40 12.19
N ARG A 54 -5.60 -20.05 12.02
CA ARG A 54 -6.74 -20.59 12.79
C ARG A 54 -7.50 -21.68 12.05
N ASN A 55 -6.96 -22.17 10.92
CA ASN A 55 -7.59 -23.15 10.06
C ASN A 55 -9.03 -22.75 9.65
N ASP A 56 -9.29 -21.44 9.56
CA ASP A 56 -10.57 -20.93 9.14
C ASP A 56 -10.78 -21.24 7.66
N LYS A 57 -11.89 -21.93 7.35
CA LYS A 57 -12.19 -22.45 6.00
C LYS A 57 -13.00 -21.49 5.13
N THR A 58 -13.33 -20.30 5.63
CA THR A 58 -14.08 -19.32 4.84
C THR A 58 -13.25 -18.91 3.61
N PRO A 59 -13.85 -18.87 2.42
CA PRO A 59 -13.16 -18.41 1.21
C PRO A 59 -12.54 -17.02 1.40
N LEU A 60 -11.32 -16.84 0.92
CA LEU A 60 -10.62 -15.56 0.93
C LEU A 60 -10.87 -14.85 -0.41
N PRO A 61 -11.78 -13.87 -0.48
CA PRO A 61 -12.04 -13.17 -1.73
C PRO A 61 -10.81 -12.37 -2.18
N GLY A 62 -10.67 -12.23 -3.51
CA GLY A 62 -9.79 -11.22 -4.10
C GLY A 62 -10.27 -9.80 -3.80
N PHE A 63 -9.49 -8.81 -4.20
CA PHE A 63 -9.88 -7.39 -4.12
C PHE A 63 -9.35 -6.65 -5.35
N GLU A 64 -10.12 -5.67 -5.82
CA GLU A 64 -9.76 -4.84 -6.98
C GLU A 64 -8.82 -3.71 -6.53
N GLN A 65 -7.53 -3.84 -6.86
CA GLN A 65 -6.49 -2.96 -6.33
C GLN A 65 -6.65 -1.50 -6.80
N ASN A 66 -7.11 -1.31 -8.03
CA ASN A 66 -7.33 0.03 -8.59
C ASN A 66 -8.43 0.79 -7.85
N ASP A 67 -9.52 0.12 -7.48
CA ASP A 67 -10.61 0.73 -6.72
C ASP A 67 -10.11 1.09 -5.31
N TYR A 68 -9.33 0.23 -4.68
CA TYR A 68 -8.74 0.51 -3.36
C TYR A 68 -7.82 1.73 -3.39
N VAL A 69 -6.92 1.81 -4.38
CA VAL A 69 -6.01 2.96 -4.53
C VAL A 69 -6.78 4.25 -4.76
N LYS A 70 -7.80 4.22 -5.63
CA LYS A 70 -8.66 5.36 -5.91
C LYS A 70 -9.39 5.86 -4.66
N GLU A 71 -9.98 4.96 -3.88
CA GLU A 71 -10.74 5.33 -2.67
C GLU A 71 -9.83 5.72 -1.49
N ALA A 72 -8.57 5.29 -1.48
CA ALA A 72 -7.62 5.67 -0.45
C ALA A 72 -7.28 7.17 -0.46
N GLY A 73 -7.39 7.84 -1.63
CA GLY A 73 -7.12 9.27 -1.77
C GLY A 73 -5.70 9.67 -1.37
N ALA A 74 -4.72 8.77 -1.56
CA ALA A 74 -3.37 8.90 -0.99
C ALA A 74 -2.66 10.19 -1.40
N ASP A 75 -2.90 10.68 -2.62
CA ASP A 75 -2.30 11.93 -3.07
C ASP A 75 -2.78 13.15 -2.27
N GLU A 76 -3.97 13.13 -1.69
CA GLU A 76 -4.56 14.23 -0.91
C GLU A 76 -4.10 14.27 0.55
N LEU A 77 -3.41 13.22 1.02
CA LEU A 77 -2.87 13.17 2.38
C LEU A 77 -1.68 14.14 2.52
N PRO A 78 -1.45 14.74 3.70
CA PRO A 78 -0.32 15.64 3.93
C PRO A 78 1.05 14.96 3.90
#